data_AF-A0AAC8VFN5-F1
#
_entry.id   AF-A0AAC8VFN5-F1
#
_cell.length_a   1.000
_cell.length_b   1.000
_cell.length_c   1.000
_cell.angle_alpha   90.00
_cell.angle_beta   90.00
_cell.angle_gamma   90.00
#
_symmetry.space_group_name_H-M   'P 1'
#
loop_
_entity.id
_entity.type
_entity.pdbx_description
1 polymer ?
#
loop_
_entity_poly.entity_id
_entity_poly.type
_entity_poly.pdbx_seq_one_letter_code
_entity_poly.pdbx_strand_id
1 'polypeptide(L)'
;MQGILANGDKVGFITARSISKESIKCFCLSEYSIDLSDDFKHYNKALDKMPALKELAESYSVPYSYIVFVDNSLDHIKPAHDAGFNVVYADNNSSDITNGLSYIGQLEIIVAERARQREQELSADSTFMFYRPSDNPDIRFPTIDFDC
;
A
#
# COMPACT_ATOMS: atom_id res chain seq x y z
N MET A 1 6.36 -4.26 -6.88
CA MET A 1 5.58 -3.17 -7.49
C MET A 1 4.84 -3.61 -8.76
N GLN A 2 5.46 -4.37 -9.69
CA GLN A 2 4.74 -4.90 -10.87
C GLN A 2 3.48 -5.70 -10.52
N GLY A 3 3.54 -6.60 -9.53
CA GLY A 3 2.35 -7.33 -9.07
C GLY A 3 1.23 -6.45 -8.50
N ILE A 4 1.58 -5.36 -7.79
CA ILE A 4 0.62 -4.37 -7.27
C ILE A 4 -0.13 -3.72 -8.45
N LEU A 5 0.62 -3.29 -9.48
CA LEU A 5 0.05 -2.67 -10.67
C LEU A 5 -0.77 -3.66 -11.52
N ALA A 6 -0.34 -4.92 -11.62
CA ALA A 6 -1.09 -5.98 -12.30
C ALA A 6 -2.43 -6.28 -11.61
N ASN A 7 -2.47 -6.16 -10.28
CA ASN A 7 -3.70 -6.19 -9.50
C ASN A 7 -4.56 -4.93 -9.65
N GLY A 8 -4.16 -3.97 -10.50
CA GLY A 8 -4.84 -2.69 -10.67
C GLY A 8 -4.91 -1.84 -9.40
N ASP A 9 -4.08 -2.16 -8.40
CA ASP A 9 -3.94 -1.33 -7.21
C ASP A 9 -3.16 -0.06 -7.59
N LYS A 10 -3.49 1.06 -6.93
CA LYS A 10 -2.84 2.35 -7.17
C LYS A 10 -1.63 2.51 -6.28
N VAL A 11 -0.61 3.20 -6.78
CA VAL A 11 0.61 3.53 -6.02
C VAL A 11 0.67 5.04 -5.80
N GLY A 12 1.06 5.46 -4.60
CA GLY A 12 1.31 6.85 -4.25
C GLY A 12 2.61 6.99 -3.45
N PHE A 13 3.15 8.19 -3.41
CA PHE A 13 4.42 8.50 -2.74
C PHE A 13 4.24 9.64 -1.73
N ILE A 14 4.70 9.42 -0.49
CA ILE A 14 4.72 10.42 0.58
C ILE A 14 6.16 10.60 1.04
N THR A 15 6.76 11.74 0.73
CA THR A 15 8.18 11.98 0.99
C THR A 15 8.39 13.12 1.99
N ALA A 16 9.35 12.93 2.89
CA ALA A 16 9.71 13.95 3.89
C ALA A 16 10.47 15.13 3.27
N ARG A 17 11.15 14.89 2.14
CA ARG A 17 11.93 15.89 1.41
C ARG A 17 11.16 16.39 0.18
N SER A 18 11.79 17.26 -0.60
CA SER A 18 11.19 17.95 -1.74
C SER A 18 11.48 17.28 -3.08
N ILE A 19 11.54 15.94 -3.15
CA ILE A 19 11.64 15.27 -4.44
C ILE A 19 10.39 15.60 -5.27
N SER A 20 10.55 15.81 -6.58
CA SER A 20 9.43 16.13 -7.45
C SER A 20 8.72 14.88 -7.95
N LYS A 21 7.48 15.05 -8.39
CA LYS A 21 6.67 13.98 -8.98
C LYS A 21 7.35 13.39 -10.22
N GLU A 22 7.92 14.26 -11.05
CA GLU A 22 8.64 13.91 -12.28
C GLU A 22 9.91 13.13 -11.97
N SER A 23 10.67 13.53 -10.94
CA SER A 23 11.87 12.80 -10.51
C SER A 23 11.53 11.38 -10.05
N ILE A 24 10.43 11.20 -9.30
CA ILE A 24 9.95 9.87 -8.90
C ILE A 24 9.58 9.05 -10.13
N LYS A 25 8.82 9.63 -11.07
CA LYS A 25 8.43 8.95 -12.31
C LYS A 25 9.65 8.51 -13.12
N CYS A 26 10.62 9.40 -13.33
CA CYS A 26 11.86 9.08 -14.02
C CYS A 26 12.64 7.96 -13.33
N PHE A 27 12.75 7.98 -12.00
CA PHE A 27 13.44 6.95 -11.22
C PHE A 27 12.75 5.58 -11.34
N CYS A 28 11.42 5.52 -11.19
CA CYS A 28 10.67 4.28 -11.36
C CYS A 28 10.82 3.70 -12.77
N LEU A 29 10.85 4.56 -13.78
CA LEU A 29 11.04 4.15 -15.16
C LEU A 29 12.47 3.67 -15.42
N SER A 30 13.50 4.41 -14.99
CA SER A 30 14.90 4.08 -15.28
C SER A 30 15.38 2.85 -14.53
N GLU A 31 15.07 2.76 -13.23
CA GLU A 31 15.62 1.71 -12.37
C GLU A 31 14.80 0.43 -12.39
N TYR A 32 13.48 0.54 -12.62
CA TYR A 32 12.57 -0.60 -12.50
C TYR A 32 11.73 -0.87 -13.76
N SER A 33 11.89 -0.07 -14.82
CA SER A 33 11.05 -0.16 -16.04
C SER A 33 9.55 -0.07 -15.72
N ILE A 34 9.19 0.73 -14.72
CA ILE A 34 7.81 0.96 -14.30
C ILE A 34 7.41 2.37 -14.73
N ASP A 35 6.48 2.47 -15.68
CA ASP A 35 5.84 3.73 -16.03
C ASP A 35 4.67 3.99 -15.06
N LEU A 36 4.84 4.98 -14.19
CA LEU A 36 3.78 5.40 -13.27
C LEU A 36 2.74 6.24 -14.03
N SER A 37 1.46 6.02 -13.73
CA SER A 37 0.37 6.81 -14.30
C SER A 37 0.47 8.29 -13.92
N ASP A 38 0.10 9.21 -14.81
CA ASP A 38 0.23 10.65 -14.53
C ASP A 38 -0.62 11.14 -13.34
N ASP A 39 -1.64 10.37 -12.95
CA ASP A 39 -2.53 10.65 -11.84
C ASP A 39 -2.05 10.10 -10.49
N PHE A 40 -0.87 9.46 -10.42
CA PHE A 40 -0.37 8.93 -9.15
C PHE A 40 -0.27 10.04 -8.09
N LYS A 41 -0.65 9.71 -6.85
CA LYS A 41 -0.68 10.69 -5.76
C LYS A 41 0.73 10.92 -5.22
N HIS A 42 1.08 12.19 -5.03
CA HIS A 42 2.40 12.58 -4.57
C HIS A 42 2.29 13.70 -3.53
N TYR A 43 2.86 13.45 -2.37
CA TYR A 43 2.96 14.38 -1.26
C TYR A 43 4.44 14.53 -0.92
N ASN A 44 4.96 15.76 -0.94
CA ASN A 44 6.35 16.04 -0.57
C ASN A 44 6.41 16.99 0.62
N LYS A 45 7.60 17.07 1.24
CA LYS A 45 7.81 17.83 2.48
C LYS A 45 6.86 17.41 3.62
N ALA A 46 6.35 16.17 3.56
CA ALA A 46 5.47 15.59 4.58
C ALA A 46 6.33 14.86 5.61
N LEU A 47 6.78 15.59 6.64
CA LEU A 47 7.47 15.00 7.79
C LEU A 47 6.50 14.11 8.57
N ASP A 48 5.36 14.66 8.97
CA ASP A 48 4.21 13.88 9.43
C ASP A 48 3.47 13.29 8.21
N LYS A 49 3.31 11.97 8.21
CA LYS A 49 2.70 11.19 7.12
C LYS A 49 1.18 11.12 7.25
N MET A 50 0.65 11.28 8.45
CA MET A 50 -0.76 11.01 8.75
C MET A 50 -1.74 11.89 7.97
N PRO A 51 -1.52 13.22 7.79
CA PRO A 51 -2.42 14.04 6.99
C PRO A 51 -2.55 13.54 5.55
N ALA A 52 -1.42 13.18 4.92
CA ALA A 52 -1.41 12.66 3.55
C ALA A 52 -2.10 11.29 3.45
N LEU A 53 -1.91 10.40 4.43
CA LEU A 53 -2.59 9.09 4.47
C LEU A 53 -4.11 9.22 4.60
N LYS A 54 -4.59 10.14 5.44
CA LYS A 54 -6.02 10.42 5.59
C LYS A 54 -6.61 11.02 4.32
N GLU A 55 -5.93 11.99 3.73
CA GLU A 55 -6.36 12.60 2.46
C GLU A 55 -6.40 11.57 1.33
N LEU A 56 -5.44 10.63 1.27
CA LEU A 56 -5.47 9.53 0.31
C LEU A 56 -6.73 8.68 0.44
N ALA A 57 -7.06 8.26 1.66
CA ALA A 57 -8.26 7.46 1.93
C ALA A 57 -9.54 8.20 1.51
N GLU A 58 -9.63 9.48 1.88
CA GLU A 58 -10.75 10.35 1.52
C GLU A 58 -10.84 10.52 0.00
N SER A 59 -9.73 10.77 -0.68
CA SER A 59 -9.68 11.01 -2.12
C SER A 59 -10.11 9.81 -2.96
N TYR A 60 -9.92 8.60 -2.42
CA TYR A 60 -10.39 7.36 -3.05
C TYR A 60 -11.70 6.86 -2.47
N SER A 61 -12.25 7.52 -1.44
CA SER A 61 -13.47 7.09 -0.73
C SER A 61 -13.39 5.64 -0.24
N VAL A 62 -12.24 5.27 0.34
CA VAL A 62 -11.97 3.93 0.87
C VAL A 62 -11.69 3.98 2.38
N PRO A 63 -11.97 2.90 3.12
CA PRO A 63 -11.54 2.81 4.53
C PRO A 63 -10.01 2.77 4.64
N TYR A 64 -9.47 3.13 5.81
CA TYR A 64 -8.02 3.16 6.04
C TYR A 64 -7.37 1.78 5.87
N SER A 65 -8.11 0.70 6.17
CA SER A 65 -7.69 -0.69 5.95
C SER A 65 -7.53 -1.07 4.48
N TYR A 66 -7.86 -0.20 3.52
CA TYR A 66 -7.59 -0.43 2.10
C TYR A 66 -6.29 0.21 1.63
N ILE A 67 -5.64 1.00 2.49
CA ILE A 67 -4.34 1.59 2.22
C ILE A 67 -3.27 0.75 2.90
N VAL A 68 -2.28 0.34 2.12
CA VAL A 68 -1.05 -0.30 2.60
C VAL A 68 0.04 0.75 2.61
N PHE A 69 0.45 1.18 3.81
CA PHE A 69 1.50 2.14 4.03
C PHE A 69 2.84 1.46 4.27
N VAL A 70 3.83 1.77 3.44
CA VAL A 70 5.19 1.20 3.51
C VAL A 70 6.16 2.31 3.86
N ASP A 71 6.90 2.17 4.96
CA ASP A 71 7.87 3.16 5.44
C ASP A 71 8.98 2.48 6.25
N ASN A 72 10.13 3.15 6.38
CA ASN A 72 11.29 2.66 7.12
C ASN A 72 11.43 3.28 8.51
N SER A 73 10.46 4.10 8.95
CA SER A 73 10.45 4.73 10.26
C SER A 73 9.33 4.20 11.15
N LEU A 74 9.68 3.63 12.30
CA LEU A 74 8.70 3.20 13.30
C LEU A 74 7.83 4.36 13.80
N ASP A 75 8.37 5.58 13.84
CA ASP A 75 7.62 6.78 14.23
C ASP A 75 6.53 7.14 13.21
N HIS A 76 6.63 6.68 11.97
CA HIS A 76 5.56 6.79 10.97
C HIS A 76 4.63 5.58 10.99
N ILE A 77 5.19 4.37 11.17
CA ILE A 77 4.45 3.11 11.11
C ILE A 77 3.47 2.98 12.28
N LYS A 78 3.90 3.25 13.52
CA LYS A 78 3.05 3.05 14.71
C LYS A 78 1.77 3.91 14.67
N PRO A 79 1.82 5.24 14.42
CA PRO A 79 0.60 6.04 14.33
C PRO A 79 -0.33 5.62 13.19
N ALA A 80 0.22 5.17 12.05
CA ALA A 80 -0.59 4.70 10.93
C ALA A 80 -1.31 3.38 11.28
N HIS A 81 -0.60 2.44 11.90
CA HIS A 81 -1.20 1.20 12.39
C HIS A 81 -2.31 1.47 13.40
N ASP A 82 -2.05 2.33 14.40
CA ASP A 82 -3.02 2.67 15.46
C ASP A 82 -4.28 3.35 14.89
N ALA A 83 -4.14 4.07 13.78
CA ALA A 83 -5.26 4.66 13.07
C ALA A 83 -6.06 3.65 12.22
N GLY A 84 -5.56 2.42 12.01
CA GLY A 84 -6.23 1.36 11.27
C GLY A 84 -5.79 1.22 9.81
N PHE A 85 -4.66 1.80 9.42
CA PHE A 85 -4.02 1.52 8.13
C PHE A 85 -3.32 0.16 8.17
N ASN A 86 -3.23 -0.54 7.03
CA ASN A 86 -2.28 -1.63 6.92
C ASN A 86 -0.89 -1.04 6.77
N VAL A 87 0.08 -1.63 7.45
CA VAL A 87 1.45 -1.14 7.45
C VAL A 87 2.42 -2.25 7.10
N VAL A 88 3.47 -1.89 6.37
CA VAL A 88 4.65 -2.74 6.17
C VAL A 88 5.86 -1.92 6.56
N TYR A 89 6.53 -2.34 7.63
CA TYR A 89 7.81 -1.76 8.01
C TYR A 89 8.89 -2.31 7.08
N ALA A 90 9.52 -1.44 6.30
CA ALA A 90 10.51 -1.79 5.29
C ALA A 90 11.79 -0.97 5.51
N ASP A 91 12.54 -1.35 6.54
CA ASP A 91 13.84 -0.75 6.82
C ASP A 91 14.95 -1.60 6.24
N ASN A 92 15.62 -1.07 5.22
CA ASN A 92 16.76 -1.70 4.55
C ASN A 92 18.09 -1.04 4.93
N ASN A 93 18.11 -0.29 6.04
CA ASN A 93 19.35 0.23 6.59
C ASN A 93 20.17 -0.89 7.28
N SER A 94 21.33 -0.55 7.85
CA SER A 94 22.35 -1.49 8.33
C SER A 94 21.88 -2.56 9.34
N SER A 95 20.72 -2.42 9.98
CA SER A 95 20.20 -3.40 10.93
C SER A 95 19.38 -4.54 10.29
N ASP A 96 19.05 -4.47 9.00
CA ASP A 96 18.29 -5.54 8.33
C ASP A 96 19.15 -6.75 7.99
N ILE A 97 19.06 -7.80 8.81
CA ILE A 97 19.75 -9.08 8.58
C ILE A 97 19.09 -9.93 7.48
N THR A 98 17.90 -9.56 7.00
CA THR A 98 17.15 -10.32 6.00
C THR A 98 17.46 -9.86 4.58
N ASN A 99 18.24 -8.78 4.42
CA ASN A 99 18.55 -8.17 3.12
C ASN A 99 17.26 -7.90 2.30
N GLY A 100 16.25 -7.40 2.98
CA GLY A 100 14.94 -7.04 2.46
C GLY A 100 13.96 -8.19 2.25
N LEU A 101 14.36 -9.45 2.45
CA LEU A 101 13.48 -10.60 2.21
C LEU A 101 12.23 -10.59 3.10
N SER A 102 12.31 -10.05 4.32
CA SER A 102 11.16 -9.98 5.23
C SER A 102 10.03 -9.12 4.69
N TYR A 103 10.31 -7.85 4.34
CA TYR A 103 9.26 -6.95 3.84
C TYR A 103 8.84 -7.32 2.40
N ILE A 104 9.74 -7.89 1.59
CA ILE A 104 9.39 -8.43 0.27
C ILE A 104 8.34 -9.53 0.41
N GLY A 105 8.57 -10.51 1.29
CA GLY A 105 7.61 -11.59 1.54
C GLY A 105 6.25 -11.09 2.02
N GLN A 106 6.22 -10.07 2.90
CA GLN A 106 4.97 -9.45 3.33
C GLN A 106 4.21 -8.79 2.15
N LEU A 107 4.93 -8.06 1.29
CA LEU A 107 4.32 -7.46 0.10
C LEU A 107 3.81 -8.52 -0.88
N GLU A 108 4.53 -9.63 -1.07
CA GLU A 108 4.10 -10.74 -1.92
C GLU A 108 2.83 -11.41 -1.39
N ILE A 109 2.72 -11.60 -0.07
CA ILE A 109 1.50 -12.12 0.57
C ILE A 109 0.32 -11.18 0.33
N ILE A 110 0.50 -9.87 0.55
CA ILE A 110 -0.54 -8.87 0.32
C ILE A 110 -0.99 -8.86 -1.15
N VAL A 111 -0.04 -8.87 -2.09
CA VAL A 111 -0.33 -8.91 -3.54
C VAL A 111 -1.08 -10.19 -3.91
N ALA A 112 -0.66 -11.35 -3.42
CA ALA A 112 -1.31 -12.62 -3.70
C ALA A 112 -2.74 -12.69 -3.11
N GLU A 113 -2.95 -12.14 -1.91
CA GLU A 113 -4.27 -12.06 -1.29
C GLU A 113 -5.21 -11.16 -2.11
N ARG A 114 -4.73 -9.98 -2.54
CA ARG A 114 -5.52 -9.05 -3.38
C ARG A 114 -5.87 -9.65 -4.74
N ALA A 115 -4.95 -10.40 -5.35
CA ALA A 115 -5.23 -11.12 -6.60
C ALA A 115 -6.37 -12.14 -6.41
N ARG A 116 -6.31 -12.95 -5.34
CA ARG A 116 -7.35 -13.94 -5.01
C ARG A 116 -8.70 -13.30 -4.73
N GLN A 117 -8.74 -12.19 -3.98
CA GLN A 117 -9.98 -11.45 -3.71
C GLN A 117 -10.62 -10.95 -5.00
N ARG A 118 -9.84 -10.38 -5.92
CA ARG A 118 -10.35 -9.90 -7.20
C ARG A 118 -10.92 -11.04 -8.06
N GLU A 119 -10.25 -12.19 -8.10
CA GLU A 119 -10.78 -13.36 -8.82
C GLU A 119 -12.13 -13.82 -8.25
N GLN A 120 -12.27 -13.79 -6.92
CA GLN A 120 -13.53 -14.11 -6.25
C GLN A 120 -14.61 -13.05 -6.53
N GLU A 121 -14.28 -11.76 -6.51
CA GLU A 121 -15.21 -10.68 -6.89
C GLU A 121 -15.68 -10.81 -8.34
N LEU A 122 -14.78 -11.08 -9.28
CA LEU A 122 -15.12 -11.29 -10.70
C LEU A 122 -15.99 -12.53 -10.89
N SER A 123 -15.69 -13.62 -10.17
CA SER A 123 -16.50 -14.85 -10.18
C SER A 123 -17.87 -14.65 -9.54
N ALA A 124 -17.96 -13.84 -8.49
CA ALA A 124 -19.20 -13.51 -7.81
C ALA A 124 -20.06 -12.59 -8.68
N ASP A 125 -19.48 -11.55 -9.29
CA ASP A 125 -20.16 -10.60 -10.18
C ASP A 125 -20.71 -11.30 -11.45
N SER A 126 -19.98 -12.28 -11.99
CA SER A 126 -20.47 -13.13 -13.08
C SER A 126 -21.53 -14.16 -12.66
N THR A 127 -21.62 -14.48 -11.36
CA THR A 127 -22.69 -15.31 -10.78
C THR A 127 -23.89 -14.47 -10.32
N PHE A 128 -23.71 -13.17 -10.06
CA PHE A 128 -24.67 -12.22 -9.49
C PHE A 128 -25.69 -11.64 -10.49
N MET A 129 -25.86 -12.23 -11.68
CA MET A 129 -27.09 -12.01 -12.47
C MET A 129 -28.33 -12.65 -11.82
N PHE A 130 -28.17 -13.45 -10.76
CA PHE A 130 -29.25 -13.91 -9.91
C PHE A 130 -28.81 -13.87 -8.44
N TYR A 131 -29.57 -13.15 -7.60
CA TYR A 131 -29.45 -12.99 -6.12
C TYR A 131 -28.52 -11.90 -5.55
N ARG A 132 -29.13 -10.88 -4.92
CA ARG A 132 -28.59 -10.08 -3.79
C ARG A 132 -28.89 -10.81 -2.47
N PRO A 133 -27.99 -10.85 -1.47
CA PRO A 133 -27.93 -9.75 -0.46
C PRO A 133 -26.59 -9.52 0.31
N SER A 134 -26.45 -8.29 0.83
CA SER A 134 -25.93 -7.85 2.17
C SER A 134 -24.51 -8.22 2.70
N ASP A 135 -23.73 -7.15 2.90
CA ASP A 135 -22.80 -6.77 4.00
C ASP A 135 -21.53 -7.58 4.39
N ASN A 136 -20.39 -6.91 4.10
CA ASN A 136 -19.14 -6.73 4.87
C ASN A 136 -18.28 -7.93 5.34
N PRO A 137 -17.00 -8.01 4.92
CA PRO A 137 -15.96 -8.68 5.70
C PRO A 137 -14.92 -7.69 6.26
N ASP A 138 -14.74 -7.76 7.57
CA ASP A 138 -13.66 -7.15 8.35
C ASP A 138 -12.31 -7.74 7.86
N ILE A 139 -11.65 -7.09 6.89
CA ILE A 139 -10.35 -7.54 6.35
C ILE A 139 -9.24 -6.82 7.12
N ARG A 140 -8.70 -7.49 8.15
CA ARG A 140 -7.39 -7.13 8.73
C ARG A 140 -6.33 -8.07 8.18
N PHE A 141 -5.29 -7.49 7.59
CA PHE A 141 -4.09 -8.23 7.18
C PHE A 141 -3.32 -8.71 8.43
N PRO A 142 -2.52 -9.79 8.32
CA PRO A 142 -1.80 -10.35 9.46
C PRO A 142 -1.01 -9.27 10.22
N THR A 143 -1.24 -9.19 11.53
CA THR A 143 -0.65 -8.20 12.44
C THR A 143 0.83 -8.48 12.69
N ILE A 144 1.63 -7.41 12.70
CA ILE A 144 3.04 -7.42 13.12
C ILE A 144 3.07 -7.34 14.65
N ASP A 145 3.77 -8.26 15.33
CA ASP A 145 4.15 -8.09 16.73
C ASP A 145 5.28 -7.05 16.81
N PHE A 146 4.97 -5.88 17.36
CA PHE A 146 5.97 -4.88 17.73
C PHE A 146 6.56 -5.24 19.10
N ASP A 147 7.22 -6.40 19.21
CA ASP A 147 7.98 -6.72 20.41
C ASP A 147 9.19 -5.79 20.50
N CYS A 148 9.26 -5.05 21.61
CA CYS A 148 10.28 -4.08 21.96
C CYS A 148 11.58 -4.74 22.40
#